data_AF-A0A0V0QJ22-F1
#
_entry.id   AF-A0A0V0QJ22-F1
#
_cell.length_a   1.000
_cell.length_b   1.000
_cell.length_c   1.000
_cell.angle_alpha   90.00
_cell.angle_beta   90.00
_cell.angle_gamma   90.00
#
_symmetry.space_group_name_H-M   'P 1'
#
loop_
_entity.id
_entity.type
_entity.pdbx_description
1 polymer ?
#
loop_
_entity_poly.entity_id
_entity_poly.type
_entity_poly.pdbx_seq_one_letter_code
_entity_poly.pdbx_strand_id
1 'polypeptide(L)'
;MNNIGNYINEFEQSLTTTELKKKYEKRLNSLKQQRNNYFWLKANEEDSKKNFLRAAKLYLAFIKELNPNDENIQSNLIQALDQAIICAVLGESGPLRANIVAQIFQDKNIEKSNHRDLLYKTHQNKLITETDKQRLVEQLKSHQKATDNTYQLSQEFTIYEKAITEHNILACTELYESISMKSLSQKLLINEQDTELILQTMINKGSLKASIDQTTSFITFLQSEQMPIDFNERISNFAGKVNDYLEKIAKN
;
A
#
# COMPACT_ATOMS: atom_id res chain seq x y z
N MET A 1 59.81 -19.59 -20.81
CA MET A 1 59.48 -19.11 -19.45
C MET A 1 59.80 -17.62 -19.40
N ASN A 2 58.81 -16.78 -19.70
CA ASN A 2 58.81 -15.32 -19.55
C ASN A 2 57.47 -14.81 -20.11
N ASN A 3 56.43 -14.66 -19.26
CA ASN A 3 55.29 -13.75 -19.53
C ASN A 3 54.23 -13.73 -18.42
N ILE A 4 54.64 -13.58 -17.15
CA ILE A 4 53.68 -13.29 -16.06
C ILE A 4 54.07 -12.01 -15.29
N GLY A 5 55.32 -11.55 -15.40
CA GLY A 5 55.81 -10.34 -14.71
C GLY A 5 55.51 -8.99 -15.38
N ASN A 6 54.97 -8.96 -16.60
CA ASN A 6 54.83 -7.71 -17.38
C ASN A 6 53.42 -7.09 -17.40
N TYR A 7 52.42 -7.70 -16.75
CA TYR A 7 51.07 -7.12 -16.70
C TYR A 7 50.76 -6.30 -15.44
N ILE A 8 51.71 -6.16 -14.53
CA ILE A 8 51.54 -5.38 -13.28
C ILE A 8 52.16 -3.97 -13.38
N ASN A 9 52.95 -3.66 -14.42
CA ASN A 9 53.83 -2.48 -14.40
C ASN A 9 53.46 -1.30 -15.33
N GLU A 10 52.22 -1.18 -15.84
CA GLU A 10 51.89 -0.03 -16.72
C GLU A 10 50.62 0.79 -16.38
N PHE A 11 50.01 0.64 -15.20
CA PHE A 11 48.84 1.46 -14.83
C PHE A 11 48.81 2.03 -13.42
N GLU A 12 49.97 2.28 -12.82
CA GLU A 12 50.06 3.07 -11.59
C GLU A 12 50.99 4.28 -11.78
N GLN A 13 50.55 5.26 -12.58
CA GLN A 13 50.76 6.63 -12.13
C GLN A 13 49.97 6.77 -10.83
N SER A 14 50.68 6.80 -9.71
CA SER A 14 50.13 6.71 -8.37
C SER A 14 49.24 7.92 -8.08
N LEU A 15 47.97 7.83 -8.48
CA LEU A 15 46.90 8.66 -7.93
C LEU A 15 47.07 8.60 -6.41
N THR A 16 47.16 9.77 -5.78
CA THR A 16 47.21 9.85 -4.33
C THR A 16 46.00 9.12 -3.75
N THR A 17 46.10 8.59 -2.54
CA THR A 17 44.98 7.92 -1.86
C THR A 17 43.69 8.76 -1.89
N THR A 18 43.85 10.08 -1.84
CA THR A 18 42.78 11.08 -1.97
C THR A 18 42.12 11.09 -3.36
N GLU A 19 42.89 11.02 -4.43
CA GLU A 19 42.37 11.02 -5.81
C GLU A 19 41.71 9.68 -6.16
N LEU A 20 42.26 8.56 -5.69
CA LEU A 20 41.62 7.24 -5.78
C LEU A 20 40.27 7.24 -5.07
N LYS A 21 40.21 7.75 -3.83
CA LYS A 21 38.95 7.86 -3.07
C LYS A 21 37.91 8.67 -3.84
N LYS A 22 38.28 9.83 -4.37
CA LYS A 22 37.39 10.69 -5.18
C LYS A 22 36.89 9.98 -6.45
N LYS A 23 37.75 9.20 -7.12
CA LYS A 23 37.39 8.40 -8.31
C LYS A 23 36.36 7.32 -7.97
N TYR A 24 36.58 6.56 -6.89
CA TYR A 24 35.65 5.52 -6.45
C TYR A 24 34.32 6.10 -5.95
N GLU A 25 34.33 7.21 -5.22
CA GLU A 25 33.12 7.93 -4.81
C GLU A 25 32.28 8.37 -6.01
N LYS A 26 32.91 8.95 -7.05
CA LYS A 26 32.22 9.33 -8.29
C LYS A 26 31.61 8.12 -9.01
N ARG A 27 32.35 7.01 -9.10
CA ARG A 27 31.86 5.74 -9.69
C ARG A 27 30.67 5.19 -8.91
N LEU A 28 30.75 5.18 -7.58
CA LEU A 28 29.69 4.73 -6.70
C LEU A 28 28.42 5.56 -6.87
N ASN A 29 28.53 6.89 -6.93
CA ASN A 29 27.39 7.79 -7.13
C ASN A 29 26.73 7.56 -8.51
N SER A 30 27.53 7.37 -9.56
CA SER A 30 27.01 7.03 -10.90
C SER A 30 26.22 5.71 -10.91
N LEU A 31 26.72 4.68 -10.23
CA LEU A 31 26.03 3.38 -10.11
C LEU A 31 24.73 3.49 -9.31
N LYS A 32 24.74 4.26 -8.20
CA LYS A 32 23.52 4.53 -7.41
C LYS A 32 22.45 5.20 -8.26
N GLN A 33 22.83 6.21 -9.05
CA GLN A 33 21.91 6.90 -9.95
C GLN A 33 21.32 5.97 -11.01
N GLN A 34 22.14 5.11 -11.63
CA GLN A 34 21.66 4.13 -12.60
C GLN A 34 20.67 3.13 -11.99
N ARG A 35 20.96 2.65 -10.77
CA ARG A 35 20.06 1.77 -10.03
C ARG A 35 18.74 2.46 -9.67
N ASN A 36 18.78 3.73 -9.27
CA ASN A 36 17.57 4.51 -8.98
C ASN A 36 16.72 4.67 -10.25
N ASN A 37 17.34 5.01 -11.39
CA ASN A 37 16.65 5.08 -12.67
C ASN A 37 16.02 3.73 -13.06
N TYR A 38 16.71 2.62 -12.81
CA TYR A 38 16.17 1.29 -13.04
C TYR A 38 14.89 1.04 -12.22
N PHE A 39 14.91 1.29 -10.90
CA PHE A 39 13.71 1.08 -10.07
C PHE A 39 12.54 1.95 -10.52
N TRP A 40 12.79 3.22 -10.87
CA TRP A 40 11.78 4.12 -11.37
C TRP A 40 11.14 3.63 -12.67
N LEU A 41 11.95 3.30 -13.67
CA LEU A 41 11.46 2.82 -14.96
C LEU A 41 10.72 1.49 -14.82
N LYS A 42 11.26 0.58 -14.02
CA LYS A 42 10.65 -0.73 -13.77
C LYS A 42 9.33 -0.61 -13.02
N ALA A 43 9.22 0.31 -12.06
CA ALA A 43 7.96 0.59 -11.35
C ALA A 43 6.88 1.09 -12.31
N ASN A 44 7.21 2.05 -13.18
CA ASN A 44 6.29 2.57 -14.18
C ASN A 44 5.83 1.48 -15.17
N GLU A 45 6.74 0.60 -15.60
CA GLU A 45 6.40 -0.53 -16.47
C GLU A 45 5.38 -1.47 -15.81
N GLU A 46 5.59 -1.85 -14.54
CA GLU A 46 4.66 -2.73 -13.81
C GLU A 46 3.31 -2.04 -13.52
N ASP A 47 3.32 -0.74 -13.22
CA ASP A 47 2.10 0.07 -13.05
C ASP A 47 1.27 0.09 -14.35
N SER A 48 1.90 0.35 -15.50
CA SER A 48 1.23 0.31 -16.80
C SER A 48 0.69 -1.07 -17.17
N LYS A 49 1.32 -2.15 -16.68
CA LYS A 49 0.83 -3.53 -16.81
C LYS A 49 -0.27 -3.90 -15.80
N LYS A 50 -0.70 -2.96 -14.96
CA LYS A 50 -1.69 -3.16 -13.88
C LYS A 50 -1.21 -4.10 -12.76
N ASN A 51 0.11 -4.33 -12.66
CA ASN A 51 0.73 -5.09 -11.57
C ASN A 51 0.99 -4.17 -10.36
N PHE A 52 -0.08 -3.56 -9.82
CA PHE A 52 0.05 -2.41 -8.91
C PHE A 52 0.83 -2.73 -7.63
N LEU A 53 0.60 -3.89 -6.98
CA LEU A 53 1.35 -4.25 -5.77
C LEU A 53 2.85 -4.40 -6.03
N ARG A 54 3.22 -4.89 -7.23
CA ARG A 54 4.63 -5.00 -7.63
C ARG A 54 5.22 -3.62 -7.92
N ALA A 55 4.47 -2.76 -8.61
CA ALA A 55 4.86 -1.37 -8.85
C ALA A 55 5.08 -0.61 -7.54
N ALA A 56 4.15 -0.72 -6.58
CA ALA A 56 4.25 -0.09 -5.26
C ALA A 56 5.54 -0.50 -4.51
N LYS A 57 5.90 -1.79 -4.53
CA LYS A 57 7.18 -2.27 -3.97
C LYS A 57 8.40 -1.66 -4.65
N LEU A 58 8.36 -1.49 -5.98
CA LEU A 58 9.46 -0.91 -6.74
C LEU A 58 9.59 0.60 -6.48
N TYR A 59 8.48 1.33 -6.35
CA TYR A 59 8.50 2.72 -5.90
C TYR A 59 9.06 2.85 -4.48
N LEU A 60 8.68 1.97 -3.56
CA LEU A 60 9.28 1.90 -2.22
C LEU A 60 10.79 1.64 -2.26
N ALA A 61 11.23 0.72 -3.13
CA ALA A 61 12.66 0.46 -3.33
C ALA A 61 13.39 1.69 -3.88
N PHE A 62 12.77 2.44 -4.80
CA PHE A 62 13.30 3.71 -5.29
C PHE A 62 13.42 4.74 -4.16
N ILE A 63 12.38 4.93 -3.35
CA ILE A 63 12.35 5.88 -2.21
C ILE A 63 13.47 5.60 -1.22
N LYS A 64 13.69 4.33 -0.85
CA LYS A 64 14.74 3.92 0.10
C LYS A 64 16.16 4.29 -0.36
N GLU A 65 16.35 4.46 -1.66
CA GLU A 65 17.64 4.80 -2.27
C GLU A 65 17.80 6.30 -2.57
N LEU A 66 16.77 7.10 -2.30
CA LEU A 66 16.84 8.55 -2.39
C LEU A 66 17.46 9.13 -1.12
N ASN A 67 18.32 10.14 -1.30
CA ASN A 67 18.78 10.95 -0.17
C ASN A 67 17.75 12.06 0.09
N PRO A 68 17.01 12.05 1.22
CA PRO A 68 15.96 13.03 1.49
C PRO A 68 16.48 14.47 1.68
N ASN A 69 17.79 14.63 1.93
CA ASN A 69 18.44 15.92 2.17
C ASN A 69 18.86 16.65 0.87
N ASP A 70 18.66 16.04 -0.29
CA ASP A 70 18.94 16.67 -1.59
C ASP A 70 17.66 17.34 -2.12
N GLU A 71 17.66 18.68 -2.18
CA GLU A 71 16.51 19.48 -2.64
C GLU A 71 16.08 19.11 -4.07
N ASN A 72 17.02 18.77 -4.96
CA ASN A 72 16.71 18.37 -6.33
C ASN A 72 15.98 17.02 -6.41
N ILE A 73 16.04 16.22 -5.34
CA ILE A 73 15.45 14.87 -5.27
C ILE A 73 14.08 14.89 -4.57
N GLN A 74 13.72 15.97 -3.88
CA GLN A 74 12.46 16.02 -3.12
C GLN A 74 11.21 15.92 -4.00
N SER A 75 11.22 16.51 -5.20
CA SER A 75 10.11 16.36 -6.15
C SER A 75 9.92 14.89 -6.56
N ASN A 76 11.03 14.20 -6.89
CA ASN A 76 11.01 12.78 -7.24
C ASN A 76 10.55 11.89 -6.08
N LEU A 77 10.91 12.26 -4.85
CA LEU A 77 10.48 11.56 -3.63
C LEU A 77 8.96 11.67 -3.45
N ILE A 78 8.40 12.88 -3.51
CA ILE A 78 6.96 13.10 -3.37
C ILE A 78 6.21 12.36 -4.47
N GLN A 79 6.67 12.47 -5.71
CA GLN A 79 6.06 11.77 -6.83
C GLN A 79 6.11 10.25 -6.65
N ALA A 80 7.24 9.70 -6.20
CA ALA A 80 7.35 8.26 -5.93
C ALA A 80 6.44 7.80 -4.80
N LEU A 81 6.30 8.58 -3.72
CA LEU A 81 5.39 8.29 -2.61
C LEU A 81 3.94 8.30 -3.09
N ASP A 82 3.53 9.33 -3.83
CA ASP A 82 2.19 9.45 -4.38
C ASP A 82 1.86 8.24 -5.28
N GLN A 83 2.78 7.87 -6.18
CA GLN A 83 2.60 6.69 -7.05
C GLN A 83 2.59 5.37 -6.27
N ALA A 84 3.42 5.24 -5.23
CA ALA A 84 3.42 4.06 -4.36
C ALA A 84 2.08 3.90 -3.64
N ILE A 85 1.52 4.98 -3.10
CA ILE A 85 0.23 4.99 -2.41
C ILE A 85 -0.89 4.65 -3.38
N ILE A 86 -0.96 5.30 -4.54
CA ILE A 86 -1.96 5.00 -5.58
C ILE A 86 -1.89 3.51 -5.94
N CYS A 87 -0.70 2.99 -6.27
CA CYS A 87 -0.55 1.58 -6.63
C CYS A 87 -0.91 0.63 -5.48
N ALA A 88 -0.59 0.97 -4.23
CA ALA A 88 -0.99 0.16 -3.08
C ALA A 88 -2.51 0.15 -2.89
N VAL A 89 -3.18 1.28 -3.10
CA VAL A 89 -4.64 1.41 -2.99
C VAL A 89 -5.35 0.62 -4.09
N LEU A 90 -4.87 0.72 -5.34
CA LEU A 90 -5.43 0.04 -6.51
C LEU A 90 -5.15 -1.47 -6.54
N GLY A 91 -4.14 -1.94 -5.83
CA GLY A 91 -3.79 -3.35 -5.78
C GLY A 91 -4.85 -4.20 -5.05
N GLU A 92 -4.88 -5.49 -5.37
CA GLU A 92 -5.82 -6.43 -4.76
C GLU A 92 -5.68 -6.48 -3.24
N SER A 93 -6.83 -6.50 -2.54
CA SER A 93 -6.86 -6.58 -1.09
C SER A 93 -6.30 -7.91 -0.58
N GLY A 94 -5.51 -7.85 0.49
CA GLY A 94 -4.92 -9.04 1.10
C GLY A 94 -3.66 -8.74 1.93
N PRO A 95 -3.02 -9.77 2.51
CA PRO A 95 -1.88 -9.62 3.40
C PRO A 95 -0.70 -8.90 2.75
N LEU A 96 -0.48 -9.15 1.46
CA LEU A 96 0.59 -8.50 0.70
C LEU A 96 0.38 -6.99 0.58
N ARG A 97 -0.85 -6.56 0.24
CA ARG A 97 -1.21 -5.14 0.15
C ARG A 97 -1.09 -4.47 1.51
N ALA A 98 -1.64 -5.08 2.56
CA ALA A 98 -1.56 -4.57 3.92
C ALA A 98 -0.09 -4.36 4.37
N ASN A 99 0.79 -5.31 4.06
CA ASN A 99 2.22 -5.18 4.34
C ASN A 99 2.88 -4.00 3.59
N ILE A 100 2.58 -3.83 2.30
CA ILE A 100 3.09 -2.70 1.52
C ILE A 100 2.59 -1.37 2.10
N VAL A 101 1.30 -1.27 2.38
CA VAL A 101 0.66 -0.09 2.98
C VAL A 101 1.33 0.25 4.32
N ALA A 102 1.56 -0.74 5.18
CA ALA A 102 2.28 -0.54 6.44
C ALA A 102 3.73 -0.07 6.25
N GLN A 103 4.43 -0.56 5.22
CA GLN A 103 5.77 -0.06 4.90
C GLN A 103 5.76 1.40 4.42
N ILE A 104 4.79 1.79 3.59
CA ILE A 104 4.64 3.19 3.15
C ILE A 104 4.30 4.07 4.37
N PHE A 105 3.43 3.58 5.25
CA PHE A 105 2.98 4.29 6.45
C PHE A 105 4.13 4.63 7.43
N GLN A 106 5.16 3.78 7.48
CA GLN A 106 6.33 3.99 8.32
C GLN A 106 7.34 5.01 7.72
N ASP A 107 7.13 5.46 6.49
CA ASP A 107 8.03 6.43 5.86
C ASP A 107 7.86 7.83 6.50
N LYS A 108 8.98 8.41 6.94
CA LYS A 108 9.01 9.71 7.63
C LYS A 108 8.59 10.87 6.71
N ASN A 109 8.65 10.68 5.40
CA ASN A 109 8.32 11.70 4.41
C ASN A 109 6.85 11.66 3.99
N ILE A 110 6.02 10.80 4.60
CA ILE A 110 4.62 10.65 4.22
C ILE A 110 3.83 11.95 4.34
N GLU A 111 4.21 12.83 5.25
CA GLU A 111 3.58 14.15 5.44
C GLU A 111 3.74 15.07 4.23
N LYS A 112 4.68 14.78 3.32
CA LYS A 112 4.86 15.54 2.07
C LYS A 112 3.99 15.02 0.92
N SER A 113 3.38 13.85 1.07
CA SER A 113 2.55 13.23 0.03
C SER A 113 1.17 13.89 -0.04
N ASN A 114 0.65 14.05 -1.25
CA ASN A 114 -0.71 14.54 -1.48
C ASN A 114 -1.78 13.51 -1.09
N HIS A 115 -1.40 12.24 -0.99
CA HIS A 115 -2.31 11.11 -0.75
C HIS A 115 -2.19 10.51 0.66
N ARG A 116 -1.57 11.21 1.62
CA ARG A 116 -1.42 10.68 2.99
C ARG A 116 -2.76 10.26 3.59
N ASP A 117 -3.81 11.06 3.39
CA ASP A 117 -5.15 10.81 3.97
C ASP A 117 -5.73 9.48 3.45
N LEU A 118 -5.52 9.19 2.17
CA LEU A 118 -5.93 7.94 1.53
C LEU A 118 -5.13 6.75 2.09
N LEU A 119 -3.83 6.94 2.32
CA LEU A 119 -3.00 5.93 2.98
C LEU A 119 -3.46 5.68 4.43
N TYR A 120 -3.71 6.73 5.21
CA TYR A 120 -4.22 6.62 6.58
C TYR A 120 -5.53 5.82 6.62
N LYS A 121 -6.46 6.13 5.72
CA LYS A 121 -7.74 5.40 5.60
C LYS A 121 -7.52 3.95 5.20
N THR A 122 -6.63 3.69 4.25
CA THR A 122 -6.35 2.34 3.77
C THR A 122 -5.65 1.49 4.83
N HIS A 123 -4.68 2.06 5.55
CA HIS A 123 -3.95 1.38 6.62
C HIS A 123 -4.85 1.01 7.81
N GLN A 124 -5.83 1.87 8.14
CA GLN A 124 -6.75 1.68 9.26
C GLN A 124 -8.06 0.99 8.83
N ASN A 125 -8.14 0.45 7.62
CA ASN A 125 -9.36 -0.14 7.06
C ASN A 125 -10.61 0.75 7.23
N LYS A 126 -10.44 2.06 7.08
CA LYS A 126 -11.53 3.04 7.10
C LYS A 126 -12.15 3.17 5.72
N LEU A 127 -13.42 3.58 5.70
CA LEU A 127 -14.15 3.89 4.47
C LEU A 127 -13.48 5.04 3.71
N ILE A 128 -13.29 4.82 2.42
CA ILE A 128 -12.88 5.83 1.43
C ILE A 128 -14.16 6.48 0.90
N THR A 129 -14.31 7.77 1.17
CA THR A 129 -15.54 8.53 0.87
C THR A 129 -15.57 8.98 -0.59
N GLU A 130 -16.75 9.35 -1.09
CA GLU A 130 -16.91 9.86 -2.46
C GLU A 130 -15.99 11.07 -2.76
N THR A 131 -15.79 11.94 -1.77
CA THR A 131 -14.86 13.07 -1.88
C THR A 131 -13.41 12.62 -2.06
N ASP A 132 -12.99 11.51 -1.46
CA ASP A 132 -11.65 10.95 -1.67
C ASP A 132 -11.54 10.37 -3.08
N LYS A 133 -12.60 9.68 -3.56
CA LYS A 133 -12.63 9.12 -4.91
C LYS A 133 -12.45 10.22 -5.96
N GLN A 134 -13.19 11.32 -5.83
CA GLN A 134 -13.11 12.45 -6.76
C GLN A 134 -11.69 13.04 -6.83
N ARG A 135 -11.06 13.27 -5.66
CA ARG A 135 -9.67 13.75 -5.61
C ARG A 135 -8.69 12.76 -6.22
N LEU A 136 -8.87 11.47 -5.95
CA LEU A 136 -8.01 10.42 -6.49
C LEU A 136 -8.11 10.37 -8.02
N VAL A 137 -9.33 10.42 -8.58
CA VAL A 137 -9.58 10.34 -10.02
C VAL A 137 -8.82 11.41 -10.80
N GLU A 138 -8.70 12.63 -10.29
CA GLU A 138 -7.95 13.70 -10.97
C GLU A 138 -6.46 13.36 -11.14
N GLN A 139 -5.90 12.54 -10.25
CA GLN A 139 -4.48 12.20 -10.18
C GLN A 139 -4.15 10.84 -10.82
N LEU A 140 -5.17 10.04 -11.15
CA LEU A 140 -5.00 8.73 -11.80
C LEU A 140 -4.59 8.86 -13.28
N LYS A 141 -3.67 7.99 -13.70
CA LYS A 141 -3.25 7.84 -15.09
C LYS A 141 -4.33 7.13 -15.92
N SER A 142 -4.30 7.30 -17.24
CA SER A 142 -5.30 6.72 -18.15
C SER A 142 -5.44 5.20 -18.01
N HIS A 143 -4.34 4.47 -17.81
CA HIS A 143 -4.38 3.00 -17.64
C HIS A 143 -4.97 2.56 -16.29
N GLN A 144 -4.94 3.42 -15.27
CA GLN A 144 -5.54 3.18 -13.95
C GLN A 144 -7.05 3.44 -13.96
N LYS A 145 -7.52 4.25 -14.91
CA LYS A 145 -8.95 4.50 -15.20
C LYS A 145 -9.54 3.55 -16.24
N ALA A 146 -8.76 2.57 -16.70
CA ALA A 146 -9.27 1.62 -17.67
C ALA A 146 -10.46 0.84 -17.10
N THR A 147 -11.39 0.48 -17.96
CA THR A 147 -12.50 -0.40 -17.62
C THR A 147 -11.97 -1.76 -17.21
N ASP A 148 -12.63 -2.32 -16.20
CA ASP A 148 -12.37 -3.64 -15.65
C ASP A 148 -13.56 -4.54 -15.94
N ASN A 149 -13.30 -5.68 -16.55
CA ASN A 149 -14.34 -6.65 -16.91
C ASN A 149 -14.34 -7.86 -15.96
N THR A 150 -13.75 -7.72 -14.75
CA THR A 150 -13.70 -8.83 -13.78
C THR A 150 -15.10 -9.21 -13.30
N TYR A 151 -15.97 -8.22 -13.15
CA TYR A 151 -17.34 -8.40 -12.71
C TYR A 151 -18.29 -8.23 -13.89
N GLN A 152 -19.30 -9.10 -14.00
CA GLN A 152 -20.40 -8.94 -14.96
C GLN A 152 -21.44 -7.98 -14.39
N LEU A 153 -21.08 -6.71 -14.29
CA LEU A 153 -21.94 -5.67 -13.70
C LEU A 153 -22.86 -5.05 -14.73
N SER A 154 -23.93 -4.42 -14.23
CA SER A 154 -24.88 -3.70 -15.07
C SER A 154 -24.29 -2.46 -15.76
N GLN A 155 -23.23 -1.89 -15.19
CA GLN A 155 -22.53 -0.70 -15.68
C GLN A 155 -21.04 -0.95 -15.85
N GLU A 156 -20.40 -0.15 -16.71
CA GLU A 156 -18.94 -0.14 -16.81
C GLU A 156 -18.33 0.21 -15.46
N PHE A 157 -17.33 -0.56 -15.05
CA PHE A 157 -16.69 -0.45 -13.76
C PHE A 157 -15.20 -0.33 -13.97
N THR A 158 -14.59 0.73 -13.48
CA THR A 158 -13.16 0.94 -13.68
C THR A 158 -12.33 0.17 -12.65
N ILE A 159 -11.05 -0.03 -12.96
CA ILE A 159 -10.10 -0.69 -12.06
C ILE A 159 -10.05 0.01 -10.68
N TYR A 160 -10.08 1.34 -10.65
CA TYR A 160 -10.02 2.07 -9.39
C TYR A 160 -11.32 1.99 -8.60
N GLU A 161 -12.48 2.05 -9.26
CA GLU A 161 -13.79 1.85 -8.60
C GLU A 161 -13.90 0.47 -7.97
N LYS A 162 -13.41 -0.56 -8.67
CA LYS A 162 -13.26 -1.91 -8.14
C LYS A 162 -12.42 -1.95 -6.88
N ALA A 163 -11.21 -1.42 -6.93
CA ALA A 163 -10.31 -1.46 -5.79
C ALA A 163 -10.89 -0.75 -4.55
N ILE A 164 -11.52 0.41 -4.75
CA ILE A 164 -12.13 1.19 -3.66
C ILE A 164 -13.38 0.49 -3.11
N THR A 165 -14.21 -0.09 -3.97
CA THR A 165 -15.43 -0.80 -3.54
C THR A 165 -15.08 -2.03 -2.74
N GLU A 166 -14.14 -2.86 -3.20
CA GLU A 166 -13.63 -4.01 -2.46
C GLU A 166 -13.03 -3.60 -1.12
N HIS A 167 -12.24 -2.52 -1.09
CA HIS A 167 -11.68 -1.97 0.14
C HIS A 167 -12.78 -1.53 1.11
N ASN A 168 -13.79 -0.81 0.63
CA ASN A 168 -14.89 -0.33 1.46
C ASN A 168 -15.77 -1.48 2.00
N ILE A 169 -15.94 -2.56 1.23
CA ILE A 169 -16.59 -3.78 1.72
C ILE A 169 -15.79 -4.37 2.89
N LEU A 170 -14.46 -4.47 2.76
CA LEU A 170 -13.61 -4.95 3.86
C LEU A 170 -13.65 -4.02 5.07
N ALA A 171 -13.64 -2.70 4.87
CA ALA A 171 -13.81 -1.72 5.93
C ALA A 171 -15.14 -1.90 6.68
N CYS A 172 -16.22 -2.26 5.98
CA CYS A 172 -17.50 -2.57 6.62
C CYS A 172 -17.44 -3.80 7.54
N THR A 173 -16.57 -4.78 7.27
CA THR A 173 -16.43 -5.96 8.14
C THR A 173 -15.89 -5.64 9.53
N GLU A 174 -15.16 -4.53 9.68
CA GLU A 174 -14.68 -4.06 10.98
C GLU A 174 -15.75 -3.27 11.76
N LEU A 175 -16.77 -2.77 11.06
CA LEU A 175 -17.80 -1.89 11.63
C LEU A 175 -19.11 -2.62 11.93
N TYR A 176 -19.40 -3.70 11.21
CA TYR A 176 -20.66 -4.41 11.28
C TYR A 176 -20.41 -5.91 11.47
N GLU A 177 -21.18 -6.54 12.35
CA GLU A 177 -21.31 -7.99 12.39
C GLU A 177 -22.23 -8.48 11.28
N SER A 178 -23.34 -7.76 11.07
CA SER A 178 -24.25 -7.97 9.95
C SER A 178 -24.79 -6.65 9.40
N ILE A 179 -25.12 -6.62 8.12
CA ILE A 179 -25.67 -5.46 7.43
C ILE A 179 -26.68 -5.91 6.37
N SER A 180 -27.76 -5.14 6.18
CA SER A 180 -28.67 -5.39 5.07
C SER A 180 -28.00 -5.08 3.73
N MET A 181 -28.32 -5.83 2.68
CA MET A 181 -27.82 -5.61 1.31
C MET A 181 -28.06 -4.16 0.88
N LYS A 182 -29.29 -3.68 1.05
CA LYS A 182 -29.68 -2.29 0.76
C LYS A 182 -28.81 -1.25 1.46
N SER A 183 -28.56 -1.40 2.76
CA SER A 183 -27.73 -0.45 3.50
C SER A 183 -26.28 -0.46 3.05
N LEU A 184 -25.75 -1.63 2.68
CA LEU A 184 -24.39 -1.74 2.16
C LEU A 184 -24.30 -1.09 0.77
N SER A 185 -25.21 -1.41 -0.15
CA SER A 185 -25.29 -0.84 -1.49
C SER A 185 -25.37 0.70 -1.45
N GLN A 186 -26.18 1.26 -0.57
CA GLN A 186 -26.26 2.71 -0.35
C GLN A 186 -24.94 3.33 0.13
N LYS A 187 -24.18 2.63 0.99
CA LYS A 187 -22.87 3.11 1.46
C LYS A 187 -21.81 3.05 0.37
N LEU A 188 -21.88 2.04 -0.50
CA LEU A 188 -20.94 1.84 -1.60
C LEU A 188 -21.26 2.68 -2.83
N LEU A 189 -22.49 3.23 -2.90
CA LEU A 189 -23.03 3.98 -4.05
C LEU A 189 -23.15 3.10 -5.31
N ILE A 190 -23.57 1.84 -5.12
CA ILE A 190 -23.84 0.87 -6.19
C ILE A 190 -25.23 0.26 -5.96
N ASN A 191 -25.81 -0.36 -6.98
CA ASN A 191 -27.11 -1.02 -6.85
C ASN A 191 -26.99 -2.36 -6.10
N GLU A 192 -28.11 -2.89 -5.60
CA GLU A 192 -28.14 -4.12 -4.79
C GLU A 192 -27.67 -5.36 -5.57
N GLN A 193 -28.03 -5.46 -6.85
CA GLN A 193 -27.66 -6.60 -7.71
C GLN A 193 -26.14 -6.68 -7.92
N ASP A 194 -25.51 -5.56 -8.28
CA ASP A 194 -24.07 -5.43 -8.47
C ASP A 194 -23.31 -5.61 -7.15
N THR A 195 -23.88 -5.13 -6.03
CA THR A 195 -23.31 -5.35 -4.68
C THR A 195 -23.22 -6.84 -4.38
N GLU A 196 -24.30 -7.58 -4.65
CA GLU A 196 -24.34 -9.02 -4.41
C GLU A 196 -23.29 -9.77 -5.27
N LEU A 197 -23.18 -9.43 -6.56
CA LEU A 197 -22.19 -10.03 -7.46
C LEU A 197 -20.75 -9.80 -6.99
N ILE A 198 -20.44 -8.58 -6.52
CA ILE A 198 -19.13 -8.26 -5.97
C ILE A 198 -18.87 -9.08 -4.70
N LEU A 199 -19.82 -9.13 -3.77
CA LEU A 199 -19.69 -9.90 -2.54
C LEU A 199 -19.48 -11.38 -2.81
N GLN A 200 -20.31 -11.99 -3.67
CA GLN A 200 -20.18 -13.40 -4.06
C GLN A 200 -18.80 -13.67 -4.64
N THR A 201 -18.30 -12.79 -5.51
CA THR A 201 -16.97 -12.95 -6.11
C THR A 201 -15.86 -12.83 -5.07
N MET A 202 -15.95 -11.89 -4.13
CA MET A 202 -14.96 -11.73 -3.05
C MET A 202 -14.97 -12.94 -2.10
N ILE A 203 -16.15 -13.49 -1.80
CA ILE A 203 -16.30 -14.72 -1.01
C ILE A 203 -15.68 -15.91 -1.74
N ASN A 204 -15.99 -16.09 -3.03
CA ASN A 204 -15.46 -17.18 -3.85
C ASN A 204 -13.93 -17.12 -4.01
N LYS A 205 -13.36 -15.90 -4.11
CA LYS A 205 -11.91 -15.68 -4.14
C LYS A 205 -11.24 -15.87 -2.77
N GLY A 206 -12.03 -15.96 -1.70
CA GLY A 206 -11.53 -16.05 -0.32
C GLY A 206 -10.98 -14.73 0.23
N SER A 207 -11.18 -13.61 -0.46
CA SER A 207 -10.77 -12.29 0.02
C SER A 207 -11.73 -11.71 1.06
N LEU A 208 -12.99 -12.18 1.08
CA LEU A 208 -14.01 -11.83 2.06
C LEU A 208 -14.54 -13.08 2.76
N LYS A 209 -14.64 -13.04 4.09
CA LYS A 209 -15.32 -14.07 4.88
C LYS A 209 -16.70 -13.55 5.29
N ALA A 210 -17.72 -13.97 4.56
CA ALA A 210 -19.10 -13.56 4.82
C ALA A 210 -20.08 -14.64 4.35
N SER A 211 -21.30 -14.59 4.89
CA SER A 211 -22.44 -15.37 4.44
C SER A 211 -23.55 -14.44 3.99
N ILE A 212 -24.15 -14.72 2.84
CA ILE A 212 -25.25 -13.96 2.26
C ILE A 212 -26.53 -14.76 2.43
N ASP A 213 -27.52 -14.20 3.13
CA ASP A 213 -28.88 -14.72 3.16
C ASP A 213 -29.73 -13.97 2.14
N GLN A 214 -30.01 -14.62 1.01
CA GLN A 214 -30.81 -14.05 -0.07
C GLN A 214 -32.30 -13.95 0.24
N THR A 215 -32.80 -14.68 1.25
CA THR A 215 -34.23 -14.62 1.61
C THR A 215 -34.55 -13.41 2.47
N THR A 216 -33.63 -13.05 3.39
CA THR A 216 -33.76 -11.88 4.25
C THR A 216 -33.01 -10.66 3.72
N SER A 217 -32.17 -10.83 2.69
CA SER A 217 -31.25 -9.83 2.15
C SER A 217 -30.29 -9.27 3.19
N PHE A 218 -29.81 -10.13 4.10
CA PHE A 218 -28.79 -9.79 5.09
C PHE A 218 -27.45 -10.45 4.78
N ILE A 219 -26.39 -9.71 5.07
CA ILE A 219 -25.01 -10.17 4.96
C ILE A 219 -24.48 -10.29 6.39
N THR A 220 -23.96 -11.46 6.74
CA THR A 220 -23.29 -11.70 8.02
C THR A 220 -21.80 -11.83 7.76
N PHE A 221 -21.00 -10.97 8.37
CA PHE A 221 -19.55 -11.01 8.25
C PHE A 221 -18.98 -12.01 9.26
N LEU A 222 -18.23 -12.99 8.76
CA LEU A 222 -17.63 -14.01 9.58
C LEU A 222 -16.31 -13.46 10.11
N GLN A 223 -16.32 -12.95 11.33
CA GLN A 223 -15.07 -12.64 12.03
C GLN A 223 -14.25 -13.93 12.10
N SER A 224 -12.93 -13.82 11.93
CA SER A 224 -12.06 -14.94 12.24
C SER A 224 -12.36 -15.36 13.67
N GLU A 225 -12.75 -16.62 13.88
CA GLU A 225 -12.77 -17.26 15.19
C GLU A 225 -11.36 -17.17 15.78
N GLN A 226 -11.03 -16.01 16.33
CA GLN A 226 -10.09 -15.95 17.41
C GLN A 226 -10.86 -16.60 18.55
N MET A 227 -10.47 -17.82 18.91
CA MET A 227 -10.57 -18.30 20.30
C MET A 227 -10.48 -17.08 21.23
N PRO A 228 -11.29 -16.93 22.29
CA PRO A 228 -11.40 -15.69 23.07
C PRO A 228 -10.08 -15.24 23.71
N ILE A 229 -9.17 -14.75 22.88
CA ILE A 229 -7.95 -14.00 23.18
C ILE A 229 -8.42 -12.65 23.70
N ASP A 230 -9.54 -12.12 23.16
CA ASP A 230 -10.18 -10.88 23.59
C ASP A 230 -10.47 -10.88 25.10
N PHE A 231 -10.87 -12.00 25.70
CA PHE A 231 -11.11 -12.03 27.14
C PHE A 231 -9.82 -11.93 27.97
N ASN A 232 -8.81 -12.72 27.64
CA ASN A 232 -7.53 -12.69 28.36
C ASN A 232 -6.75 -11.39 28.11
N GLU A 233 -6.81 -10.86 26.89
CA GLU A 233 -6.20 -9.58 26.53
C GLU A 233 -6.94 -8.41 27.19
N ARG A 234 -8.28 -8.46 27.30
CA ARG A 234 -9.06 -7.49 28.10
C ARG A 234 -8.71 -7.57 29.58
N ILE A 235 -8.58 -8.77 30.14
CA ILE A 235 -8.15 -8.94 31.54
C ILE A 235 -6.74 -8.37 31.72
N SER A 236 -5.81 -8.69 30.83
CA SER A 236 -4.42 -8.19 30.89
C SER A 236 -4.37 -6.67 30.77
N ASN A 237 -5.12 -6.09 29.83
CA ASN A 237 -5.21 -4.64 29.65
C ASN A 237 -5.89 -3.94 30.83
N PHE A 238 -6.91 -4.56 31.43
CA PHE A 238 -7.55 -4.07 32.64
C PHE A 238 -6.58 -4.12 33.83
N ALA A 239 -5.89 -5.24 34.03
CA ALA A 239 -4.89 -5.40 35.09
C ALA A 239 -3.72 -4.40 34.92
N GLY A 240 -3.25 -4.21 33.69
CA GLY A 240 -2.23 -3.19 33.37
C GLY A 240 -2.69 -1.78 33.74
N LYS A 241 -3.91 -1.39 33.34
CA LYS A 241 -4.47 -0.09 33.72
C LYS A 241 -4.63 0.08 35.22
N VAL A 242 -5.07 -0.95 35.94
CA VAL A 242 -5.18 -0.93 37.41
C VAL A 242 -3.81 -0.72 38.03
N ASN A 243 -2.77 -1.42 37.56
CA ASN A 243 -1.39 -1.22 38.02
C ASN A 243 -0.90 0.21 37.74
N ASP A 244 -1.17 0.76 36.55
CA ASP A 244 -0.82 2.14 36.23
C ASP A 244 -1.48 3.16 37.18
N TYR A 245 -2.75 2.91 37.57
CA TYR A 245 -3.45 3.74 38.54
C TYR A 245 -2.90 3.56 39.97
N LEU A 246 -2.56 2.34 40.37
CA LEU A 246 -1.95 2.07 41.67
C LEU A 246 -0.57 2.73 41.80
N GLU A 247 0.26 2.67 40.75
CA GLU A 247 1.56 3.37 40.73
C GLU A 247 1.40 4.89 40.81
N LYS A 248 0.38 5.46 40.15
CA LYS A 248 0.08 6.90 40.22
C LYS A 248 -0.39 7.32 41.62
N ILE A 249 -1.15 6.47 42.32
CA ILE A 249 -1.59 6.72 43.69
C ILE A 249 -0.41 6.60 44.67
N ALA A 250 0.46 5.61 44.50
CA ALA A 250 1.61 5.38 45.39
C ALA A 250 2.74 6.43 45.26
N LYS A 251 2.75 7.20 44.16
CA LYS A 251 3.71 8.30 43.93
C LYS A 251 3.21 9.67 44.44
N ASN A 252 1.97 9.76 44.91
CA ASN A 252 1.42 10.92 45.63
C ASN A 252 1.44 10.67 47.15
#